data_AF-A0A9J5WNQ8-F1
#
_entry.id   AF-A0A9J5WNQ8-F1
#
_cell.length_a   1.000
_cell.length_b   1.000
_cell.length_c   1.000
_cell.angle_alpha   90.00
_cell.angle_beta   90.00
_cell.angle_gamma   90.00
#
_symmetry.space_group_name_H-M   'P 1'
#
loop_
_entity.id
_entity.type
_entity.pdbx_description
1 polymer ?
#
loop_
_entity_poly.entity_id
_entity_poly.type
_entity_poly.pdbx_seq_one_letter_code
_entity_poly.pdbx_strand_id
1 'polypeptide(L)'
;MVPDPMQSVQLNEADTNKTEKLISGLRSEFGGPQFEPHVTVVGVVRLTEEETRDKFRRGSEGVKKVYSVNVEKVDNGTFFYQCVYLLLHPTNE
;
A
#
# COMPACT_ATOMS: atom_id res chain seq x y z
N MET A 1 6.84 -17.81 -8.32
CA MET A 1 5.94 -16.82 -8.96
C MET A 1 6.22 -15.51 -8.26
N VAL A 2 6.91 -14.58 -8.92
CA VAL A 2 7.08 -13.22 -8.38
C VAL A 2 5.72 -12.54 -8.55
N PRO A 3 5.10 -11.98 -7.49
CA PRO A 3 3.87 -11.23 -7.65
C PRO A 3 4.11 -10.09 -8.62
N ASP A 4 3.17 -9.88 -9.56
CA ASP A 4 3.21 -8.73 -10.45
C ASP A 4 3.29 -7.45 -9.60
N PRO A 5 4.12 -6.46 -9.99
CA PRO A 5 4.31 -5.26 -9.19
C PRO A 5 2.98 -4.49 -9.09
N MET A 6 2.39 -4.50 -7.90
CA MET A 6 1.30 -3.61 -7.52
C MET A 6 1.87 -2.20 -7.39
N GLN A 7 1.21 -1.20 -7.99
CA GLN A 7 1.65 0.19 -7.82
C GLN A 7 1.08 0.72 -6.52
N SER A 8 1.98 1.15 -5.65
CA SER A 8 1.67 1.63 -4.32
C SER A 8 2.06 3.09 -4.14
N VAL A 9 1.36 3.75 -3.22
CA VAL A 9 1.73 5.06 -2.71
C VAL A 9 2.29 4.92 -1.31
N GLN A 10 3.32 5.70 -1.02
CA GLN A 10 3.99 5.75 0.27
C GLN A 10 3.24 6.70 1.21
N LEU A 11 3.29 6.38 2.51
CA LEU A 11 2.79 7.28 3.55
C LEU A 11 3.78 8.43 3.77
N ASN A 12 3.32 9.51 4.42
CA ASN A 12 4.24 10.52 4.93
C ASN A 12 5.14 9.91 6.03
N GLU A 13 6.27 10.56 6.33
CA GLU A 13 7.28 10.03 7.24
C GLU A 13 6.77 9.71 8.65
N ALA A 14 5.86 10.54 9.19
CA ALA A 14 5.31 10.33 10.53
C ALA A 14 4.45 9.05 10.58
N ASP A 15 3.60 8.87 9.57
CA ASP A 15 2.71 7.72 9.46
C ASP A 15 3.46 6.44 9.10
N THR A 16 4.50 6.53 8.27
CA THR A 16 5.42 5.41 7.98
C THR A 16 6.04 4.88 9.26
N ASN A 17 6.68 5.75 10.07
CA ASN A 17 7.33 5.34 11.32
C ASN A 17 6.37 4.66 12.31
N LYS A 18 5.14 5.18 12.43
CA LYS A 18 4.12 4.60 13.31
C LYS A 18 3.66 3.23 12.81
N THR A 19 3.44 3.11 11.50
CA THR A 19 2.92 1.88 10.89
C THR A 19 3.98 0.79 10.82
N GLU A 20 5.24 1.14 10.58
CA GLU A 20 6.37 0.20 10.64
C GLU A 20 6.51 -0.47 12.01
N LYS A 21 6.36 0.29 13.09
CA LYS A 21 6.39 -0.26 14.46
C LYS A 21 5.24 -1.25 14.68
N LEU A 22 4.04 -0.92 14.20
CA LEU A 22 2.87 -1.81 14.26
C LEU A 22 3.10 -3.10 13.48
N ILE A 23 3.55 -3.00 12.22
CA ILE A 23 3.84 -4.16 11.37
C ILE A 23 4.93 -5.03 12.01
N SER A 24 6.01 -4.42 12.51
CA SER A 24 7.11 -5.15 13.16
C SER A 24 6.64 -5.89 14.42
N GLY A 25 5.80 -5.26 15.25
CA GLY A 25 5.21 -5.89 16.43
C GLY A 25 4.36 -7.11 16.08
N LEU A 26 3.40 -6.95 15.15
CA LEU A 26 2.56 -8.05 14.67
C LEU A 26 3.39 -9.19 14.06
N ARG A 27 4.40 -8.85 13.25
CA ARG A 27 5.29 -9.83 12.64
C ARG A 27 6.10 -10.60 13.70
N SER A 28 6.55 -9.93 14.75
CA SER A 28 7.32 -10.56 15.82
C SER A 28 6.48 -11.57 16.61
N GLU A 29 5.18 -11.35 16.75
CA GLU A 29 4.27 -12.21 17.51
C GLU A 29 3.69 -13.34 16.66
N PHE A 30 3.25 -13.03 15.43
CA PHE A 30 2.49 -13.95 14.58
C PHE A 30 3.30 -14.48 13.38
N GLY A 31 4.51 -13.99 13.16
CA GLY A 31 5.32 -14.29 11.98
C GLY A 31 4.89 -13.50 10.74
N GLY A 32 5.42 -13.88 9.57
CA GLY A 32 5.08 -13.28 8.28
C GLY A 32 6.23 -12.53 7.61
N PRO A 33 6.05 -12.09 6.35
CA PRO A 33 7.07 -11.39 5.58
C PRO A 33 7.26 -9.95 6.07
N GLN A 34 8.46 -9.42 5.91
CA GLN A 34 8.72 -7.99 6.05
C GLN A 34 8.25 -7.26 4.80
N PHE A 35 7.60 -6.12 4.98
CA PHE A 35 7.24 -5.19 3.90
C PHE A 35 7.15 -3.75 4.44
N GLU A 36 7.29 -2.77 3.56
CA GLU A 36 7.12 -1.35 3.89
C GLU A 36 5.64 -0.97 3.93
N PRO A 37 5.19 -0.09 4.84
CA PRO A 37 3.81 0.39 4.86
C PRO A 37 3.47 1.13 3.57
N HIS A 38 2.42 0.69 2.88
CA HIS A 38 1.98 1.32 1.63
C HIS A 38 0.48 1.10 1.40
N VAL A 39 -0.09 1.93 0.53
CA VAL A 39 -1.45 1.74 0.01
C VAL A 39 -1.36 1.37 -1.46
N THR A 40 -1.87 0.20 -1.85
CA THR A 40 -1.94 -0.17 -3.27
C THR A 40 -3.08 0.56 -3.95
N VAL A 41 -2.77 1.29 -5.02
CA VAL A 41 -3.74 2.08 -5.79
C VAL A 41 -4.01 1.50 -7.17
N VAL A 42 -3.05 0.75 -7.73
CA VAL A 42 -3.24 0.00 -8.98
C VAL A 42 -2.90 -1.47 -8.72
N GLY A 43 -3.89 -2.33 -8.95
CA GLY A 43 -3.75 -3.78 -8.81
C GLY A 43 -2.93 -4.41 -9.94
N VAL A 44 -2.97 -5.74 -9.98
CA VAL A 44 -2.22 -6.56 -10.94
C VAL A 44 -2.57 -6.18 -12.37
N VAL A 45 -1.57 -5.72 -13.13
CA VAL A 45 -1.68 -5.45 -14.56
C VAL A 45 -0.46 -6.02 -15.28
N ARG A 46 -0.68 -6.67 -16.43
CA ARG A 46 0.40 -7.20 -17.26
C ARG A 46 0.83 -6.13 -18.25
N LEU A 47 2.07 -5.67 -18.10
CA LEU A 47 2.67 -4.65 -18.94
C LEU A 47 4.08 -5.06 -19.29
N THR A 48 4.56 -4.62 -20.44
CA THR A 48 6.00 -4.59 -20.72
C THR A 48 6.68 -3.58 -19.80
N GLU A 49 8.01 -3.68 -19.65
CA GLU A 49 8.77 -2.71 -18.86
C GLU A 49 8.58 -1.27 -19.38
N GLU A 50 8.59 -1.09 -20.71
CA GLU A 50 8.40 0.21 -21.35
C GLU A 50 7.02 0.81 -21.01
N GLU A 51 5.95 0.03 -21.17
CA GLU A 51 4.60 0.45 -20.80
C GLU A 51 4.48 0.75 -19.31
N THR A 52 5.15 -0.03 -18.46
CA THR A 52 5.17 0.18 -17.01
C THR A 52 5.80 1.52 -16.68
N ARG A 53 6.96 1.83 -17.27
CA ARG A 53 7.66 3.10 -17.05
C ARG A 53 6.85 4.29 -17.56
N ASP A 54 6.28 4.21 -18.76
CA ASP A 54 5.48 5.29 -19.32
C ASP A 54 4.22 5.55 -18.49
N LYS A 55 3.45 4.50 -18.16
CA LYS A 55 2.22 4.62 -17.37
C LYS A 55 2.50 5.09 -15.95
N PHE A 56 3.57 4.60 -15.30
CA PHE A 56 3.96 5.04 -13.97
C PHE A 56 4.34 6.53 -13.96
N ARG A 57 5.13 6.99 -14.94
CA ARG A 57 5.49 8.40 -15.09
C ARG A 57 4.24 9.27 -15.26
N ARG A 58 3.37 8.91 -16.22
CA ARG A 58 2.14 9.67 -16.51
C ARG A 58 1.18 9.68 -15.33
N GLY A 59 1.05 8.55 -14.62
CA GLY A 59 0.25 8.46 -13.40
C GLY A 59 0.79 9.38 -12.31
N SER A 60 2.10 9.36 -12.08
CA SER A 60 2.77 10.23 -11.11
C SER A 60 2.59 11.72 -11.45
N GLU A 61 2.72 12.10 -12.72
CA GLU A 61 2.48 13.49 -13.18
C GLU A 61 1.01 13.93 -12.97
N GLY A 62 0.08 12.98 -12.98
CA GLY A 62 -1.35 13.22 -12.73
C GLY A 62 -1.69 13.45 -11.25
N VAL A 63 -0.86 12.97 -10.32
CA VAL A 63 -1.04 13.17 -8.88
C VAL A 63 -0.58 14.58 -8.51
N LYS A 64 -1.56 15.50 -8.38
CA LYS A 64 -1.28 16.93 -8.13
C LYS A 64 -1.19 17.32 -6.66
N LYS A 65 -1.66 16.45 -5.76
CA LYS A 65 -1.68 16.68 -4.32
C LYS A 65 -1.44 15.38 -3.56
N VAL A 66 -1.03 15.52 -2.31
CA VAL A 66 -1.05 14.42 -1.34
C VAL A 66 -2.51 14.18 -0.95
N TYR A 67 -2.91 12.92 -0.89
CA TYR A 67 -4.26 12.54 -0.48
C TYR A 67 -4.29 12.12 0.98
N SER A 68 -5.30 12.59 1.70
CA SER A 68 -5.58 12.17 3.08
C SER A 68 -6.62 11.05 3.09
N VAL A 69 -6.51 10.21 4.10
CA VAL A 69 -7.45 9.11 4.36
C VAL A 69 -7.61 8.97 5.86
N ASN A 70 -8.78 8.54 6.29
CA ASN A 70 -9.02 8.19 7.69
C ASN A 70 -8.94 6.68 7.86
N VAL A 71 -8.24 6.22 8.89
CA VAL A 71 -8.35 4.81 9.31
C VAL A 71 -9.73 4.63 9.94
N GLU A 72 -10.58 3.85 9.29
CA GLU A 72 -11.93 3.56 9.79
C GLU A 72 -11.87 2.51 10.89
N LYS A 73 -11.16 1.41 10.64
CA LYS A 73 -11.00 0.30 11.59
C LYS A 73 -9.83 -0.60 11.20
N VAL A 74 -9.44 -1.48 12.14
CA VAL A 74 -8.66 -2.68 11.84
C VAL A 74 -9.63 -3.76 11.38
N ASP A 75 -9.30 -4.44 10.29
CA ASP A 75 -10.12 -5.54 9.76
C ASP A 75 -9.23 -6.74 9.34
N ASN A 76 -9.87 -7.87 9.05
CA ASN A 76 -9.22 -9.10 8.59
C ASN A 76 -9.97 -9.69 7.39
N GLY A 77 -9.26 -10.50 6.62
CA GLY A 77 -9.77 -11.17 5.43
C GLY A 77 -9.38 -12.65 5.43
N THR A 78 -9.77 -13.34 4.36
CA THR A 78 -9.65 -14.81 4.26
C THR A 78 -8.49 -15.27 3.38
N PHE A 79 -7.61 -14.37 2.95
CA PHE A 79 -6.44 -14.70 2.14
C PHE A 79 -5.18 -13.96 2.58
N PHE A 80 -4.02 -14.47 2.16
CA PHE A 80 -2.70 -14.10 2.69
C PHE A 80 -2.37 -12.59 2.64
N TYR A 81 -2.74 -11.87 1.59
CA TYR A 81 -2.45 -10.42 1.50
C TYR A 81 -3.50 -9.54 2.21
N GLN A 82 -4.54 -10.15 2.79
CA GLN A 82 -5.54 -9.50 3.63
C GLN A 82 -5.65 -10.21 4.99
N CYS A 83 -4.53 -10.65 5.58
CA CYS A 83 -4.54 -11.25 6.92
C CYS A 83 -5.06 -10.28 7.99
N VAL A 84 -4.42 -9.11 8.11
CA VAL A 84 -4.84 -7.99 8.96
C VAL A 84 -4.49 -6.71 8.21
N TYR A 85 -5.42 -5.76 8.14
CA TYR A 85 -5.22 -4.51 7.43
C TYR A 85 -5.96 -3.34 8.09
N LEU A 86 -5.53 -2.13 7.77
CA LEU A 86 -6.25 -0.91 8.11
C LEU A 86 -7.26 -0.64 7.00
N LEU A 87 -8.55 -0.64 7.33
CA LEU A 87 -9.59 -0.20 6.40
C LEU A 87 -9.58 1.32 6.36
N LEU A 88 -9.46 1.89 5.17
CA LEU A 88 -9.33 3.33 4.95
C LEU A 88 -10.62 3.90 4.38
N HIS A 89 -11.09 5.00 4.96
CA HIS A 89 -12.16 5.83 4.42
C HIS A 89 -11.55 7.04 3.71
N PRO A 90 -11.83 7.28 2.42
CA PRO A 90 -11.30 8.43 1.71
C PRO A 90 -11.90 9.74 2.25
N THR A 91 -11.10 10.81 2.26
CA THR A 91 -11.61 12.16 2.52
C THR A 91 -12.11 12.82 1.24
N ASN A 92 -13.07 13.75 1.36
CA ASN A 92 -13.54 14.55 0.23
C ASN A 92 -12.49 15.63 -0.10
N GLU A 93 -11.54 15.32 -0.97
CA GLU A 93 -10.47 16.23 -1.36
C GLU A 93 -10.58 16.70 -2.80
#